data_AF-E8NGG4-F1
#
_entry.id   AF-E8NGG4-F1
#
_cell.length_a   1.000
_cell.length_b   1.000
_cell.length_c   1.000
_cell.angle_alpha   90.00
_cell.angle_beta   90.00
_cell.angle_gamma   90.00
#
_symmetry.space_group_name_H-M   'P 1'
#
loop_
_entity.id
_entity.type
_entity.pdbx_description
1 polymer ?
#
loop_
_entity_poly.entity_id
_entity_poly.type
_entity_poly.pdbx_seq_one_letter_code
_entity_poly.pdbx_strand_id
1 'polypeptide(L)'
;MGAYDAVIEIPRGSRVKYEVDHGTGRVYLDRILYTVFGYPANYGFFENTLGEDGDPLDVLVLLDRELHPGILAKVRPVGVLKMSDEAGGDDKVVAVLAKDPRWDHIQDVGDIDEWTKKEITHFFEHYKDLEPNKWVKVDEWADAAEAERLVGEAFTRFDEHDAQTKTQGSGEAPNTL
;
A
#
# COMPACT_ATOMS: atom_id res chain seq x y z
N MET A 1 4.32 -12.88 13.87
CA MET A 1 4.11 -11.70 13.01
C MET A 1 3.23 -10.72 13.75
N GLY A 2 3.57 -9.44 13.66
CA GLY A 2 2.81 -8.34 14.23
C GLY A 2 1.47 -8.17 13.52
N ALA A 3 0.58 -7.42 14.16
CA ALA A 3 -0.68 -7.00 13.55
C ALA A 3 -0.71 -5.47 13.58
N TYR A 4 -0.90 -4.87 12.41
CA TYR A 4 -0.82 -3.44 12.19
C TYR A 4 -2.15 -2.92 11.65
N ASP A 5 -2.39 -1.63 11.84
CA ASP A 5 -3.57 -0.98 11.29
C ASP A 5 -3.21 -0.38 9.92
N ALA A 6 -4.02 -0.69 8.92
CA ALA A 6 -3.89 -0.21 7.55
C ALA A 6 -5.14 0.58 7.17
N VAL A 7 -4.94 1.79 6.63
CA VAL A 7 -6.02 2.60 6.07
C VAL A 7 -6.15 2.25 4.59
N ILE A 8 -7.34 1.86 4.16
CA ILE A 8 -7.60 1.53 2.76
C ILE A 8 -7.87 2.80 1.97
N GLU A 9 -7.23 2.96 0.81
CA GLU A 9 -7.46 4.07 -0.11
C GLU A 9 -8.17 3.61 -1.37
N ILE A 10 -7.73 2.48 -1.95
CA ILE A 10 -8.17 2.04 -3.26
C ILE A 10 -8.78 0.64 -3.15
N PRO A 11 -10.08 0.48 -3.46
CA PRO A 11 -10.72 -0.83 -3.49
C PRO A 11 -10.10 -1.72 -4.58
N ARG A 12 -10.04 -3.03 -4.31
CA ARG A 12 -9.72 -4.02 -5.34
C ARG A 12 -10.59 -3.82 -6.60
N GLY A 13 -9.96 -3.84 -7.77
CA GLY A 13 -10.60 -3.68 -9.07
C GLY A 13 -10.84 -2.23 -9.48
N SER A 14 -10.62 -1.26 -8.59
CA SER A 14 -10.80 0.15 -8.89
C SER A 14 -9.76 0.66 -9.90
N ARG A 15 -10.21 1.51 -10.82
CA ARG A 15 -9.38 2.34 -11.71
C ARG A 15 -9.20 3.76 -11.18
N VAL A 16 -9.87 4.07 -10.07
CA VAL A 16 -9.86 5.35 -9.41
C VAL A 16 -8.76 5.30 -8.36
N LYS A 17 -7.70 6.08 -8.56
CA LYS A 17 -6.61 6.22 -7.60
C LYS A 17 -6.98 7.32 -6.62
N TYR A 18 -7.54 6.89 -5.49
CA TYR A 18 -7.74 7.75 -4.33
C TYR A 18 -6.45 7.85 -3.54
N GLU A 19 -6.32 8.94 -2.78
CA GLU A 19 -5.29 9.14 -1.76
C GLU A 19 -5.93 9.80 -0.54
N VAL A 20 -5.33 9.60 0.63
CA VAL A 20 -5.64 10.34 1.84
C VAL A 20 -4.70 11.52 1.95
N ASP A 21 -5.26 12.72 2.11
CA ASP A 21 -4.50 13.88 2.55
C ASP A 21 -4.14 13.68 4.03
N HIS A 22 -2.88 13.39 4.34
CA HIS A 22 -2.44 13.09 5.70
C HIS A 22 -2.47 14.30 6.64
N GLY A 23 -2.58 15.53 6.12
CA GLY A 23 -2.79 16.74 6.92
C GLY A 23 -4.24 16.92 7.34
N THR A 24 -5.20 16.58 6.46
CA THR A 24 -6.64 16.79 6.73
C THR A 24 -7.43 15.52 7.05
N GLY A 25 -6.86 14.34 6.79
CA GLY A 25 -7.51 13.03 6.88
C GLY A 25 -8.56 12.77 5.80
N ARG A 26 -8.66 13.62 4.77
CA ARG A 26 -9.69 13.48 3.73
C ARG A 26 -9.22 12.59 2.59
N VAL A 27 -10.12 11.72 2.13
CA VAL A 27 -9.93 10.98 0.88
C VAL A 27 -10.21 11.92 -0.29
N TYR A 28 -9.27 12.03 -1.22
CA TYR A 28 -9.43 12.77 -2.47
C TYR A 28 -9.10 11.91 -3.68
N LEU A 29 -9.53 12.36 -4.85
CA LEU A 29 -9.17 11.75 -6.13
C LEU A 29 -7.84 12.33 -6.60
N ASP A 30 -6.78 11.53 -6.62
CA ASP A 30 -5.53 11.88 -7.30
C ASP A 30 -5.74 11.82 -8.82
N ARG A 31 -6.07 10.64 -9.34
CA ARG A 31 -6.35 10.46 -10.77
C ARG A 31 -7.16 9.22 -11.09
N ILE A 32 -7.66 9.16 -12.33
CA ILE A 32 -8.08 7.90 -12.95
C ILE A 32 -6.86 7.29 -13.63
N LEU A 33 -6.62 5.99 -13.44
CA LEU A 33 -5.53 5.31 -14.11
C LEU A 33 -5.62 5.48 -15.64
N TYR A 34 -4.48 5.75 -16.27
CA TYR A 34 -4.41 6.06 -17.70
C TYR A 34 -4.58 4.78 -18.53
N THR A 35 -4.32 3.63 -17.92
CA THR A 35 -4.57 2.29 -18.44
C THR A 35 -5.97 1.77 -18.07
N VAL A 36 -6.30 0.59 -18.58
CA VAL A 36 -7.60 -0.08 -18.31
C VAL A 36 -7.54 -1.02 -17.11
N PHE A 37 -6.40 -1.13 -16.43
CA PHE A 37 -6.24 -2.01 -15.29
C PHE A 37 -6.97 -1.50 -14.06
N GLY A 38 -7.44 -2.43 -13.23
CA GLY A 38 -7.87 -2.14 -11.86
C GLY A 38 -6.90 -2.75 -10.86
N TYR A 39 -6.81 -2.15 -9.66
CA TYR A 39 -5.90 -2.64 -8.62
C TYR A 39 -6.17 -4.12 -8.27
N PRO A 40 -5.15 -4.99 -8.22
CA PRO A 40 -5.34 -6.44 -8.05
C PRO A 40 -5.76 -6.85 -6.63
N ALA A 41 -5.50 -5.99 -5.65
CA ALA A 41 -5.88 -6.13 -4.25
C ALA A 41 -6.38 -4.78 -3.70
N ASN A 42 -6.93 -4.78 -2.48
CA ASN A 42 -7.19 -3.51 -1.80
C ASN A 42 -5.84 -2.87 -1.47
N TYR A 43 -5.73 -1.56 -1.62
CA TYR A 43 -4.49 -0.83 -1.47
C TYR A 43 -4.67 0.34 -0.50
N GLY A 44 -3.63 0.66 0.25
CA GLY A 44 -3.53 1.85 1.06
C GLY A 44 -2.20 1.85 1.79
N PHE A 45 -2.19 2.29 3.04
CA PHE A 45 -0.95 2.46 3.81
C PHE A 45 -1.09 2.03 5.28
N PHE A 46 0.03 1.77 5.95
CA PHE A 46 0.07 1.53 7.38
C PHE A 46 -0.04 2.83 8.18
N GLU A 47 -0.95 2.86 9.16
CA GLU A 47 -1.13 4.00 10.04
C GLU A 47 0.12 4.24 10.91
N ASN A 48 0.49 5.52 11.09
CA ASN A 48 1.65 5.95 11.89
C ASN A 48 2.99 5.37 11.40
N THR A 49 3.20 5.35 10.08
CA THR A 49 4.46 4.93 9.46
C THR A 49 5.01 6.01 8.55
N LEU A 50 6.33 5.97 8.31
CA LEU A 50 7.03 6.84 7.37
C LEU A 50 8.00 6.01 6.52
N GLY A 51 7.71 5.94 5.22
CA GLY A 51 8.56 5.37 4.18
C GLY A 51 9.81 6.20 3.92
N GLU A 52 10.73 5.65 3.12
CA GLU A 52 11.98 6.34 2.75
C GLU A 52 11.73 7.51 1.78
N ASP A 53 10.64 7.44 1.03
CA ASP A 53 10.12 8.49 0.16
C ASP A 53 9.46 9.63 0.94
N GLY A 54 9.15 9.44 2.22
CA GLY A 54 8.53 10.41 3.11
C GLY A 54 7.00 10.35 3.16
N ASP A 55 6.39 9.36 2.51
CA ASP A 55 4.96 9.04 2.61
C ASP A 55 4.75 7.83 3.52
N PRO A 56 3.54 7.56 4.03
CA PRO A 56 3.30 6.35 4.81
C PRO A 56 3.59 5.07 4.02
N LEU A 57 4.01 4.01 4.70
CA LEU A 57 4.40 2.76 4.05
C LEU A 57 3.19 2.08 3.41
N ASP A 58 3.26 1.84 2.11
CA ASP A 58 2.20 1.24 1.33
C ASP A 58 1.94 -0.24 1.66
N VAL A 59 0.68 -0.65 1.53
CA VAL A 59 0.22 -2.01 1.74
C VAL A 59 -0.87 -2.46 0.76
N LEU A 60 -0.67 -3.65 0.19
CA LEU A 60 -1.67 -4.41 -0.54
C LEU A 60 -2.31 -5.43 0.41
N VAL A 61 -3.63 -5.35 0.61
CA VAL A 61 -4.37 -6.27 1.45
C VAL A 61 -5.10 -7.30 0.59
N LEU A 62 -4.60 -8.53 0.62
CA LEU A 62 -5.21 -9.64 -0.10
C LEU A 62 -6.56 -9.97 0.55
N LEU A 63 -7.62 -9.82 -0.25
CA LEU A 63 -8.99 -10.16 0.13
C LEU A 63 -9.81 -10.49 -1.13
N ASP A 64 -10.79 -11.38 -0.98
CA ASP A 64 -11.76 -11.73 -2.02
C ASP A 64 -12.97 -10.77 -2.07
N ARG A 65 -12.88 -9.64 -1.37
CA ARG A 65 -13.89 -8.58 -1.29
C ARG A 65 -13.22 -7.22 -1.47
N GLU A 66 -13.95 -6.31 -2.07
CA GLU A 66 -13.62 -4.89 -2.07
C GLU A 66 -13.84 -4.30 -0.68
N LEU A 67 -12.96 -3.39 -0.28
CA LEU A 67 -13.08 -2.55 0.90
C LEU A 67 -13.32 -1.10 0.46
N HIS A 68 -13.88 -0.28 1.35
CA HIS A 68 -14.16 1.12 1.04
C HIS A 68 -12.99 2.03 1.43
N PRO A 69 -12.74 3.14 0.68
CA PRO A 69 -11.74 4.11 1.07
C PRO A 69 -12.00 4.71 2.47
N GLY A 70 -10.94 4.94 3.23
CA GLY A 70 -10.96 5.52 4.58
C GLY A 70 -11.26 4.52 5.71
N ILE A 71 -11.51 3.23 5.41
CA ILE A 71 -11.68 2.24 6.49
C ILE A 71 -10.32 1.80 7.04
N LEU A 72 -10.31 1.47 8.33
CA LEU A 72 -9.18 0.82 8.99
C LEU A 72 -9.34 -0.70 8.96
N ALA A 73 -8.31 -1.41 8.52
CA ALA A 73 -8.22 -2.86 8.54
C ALA A 73 -7.02 -3.31 9.36
N LYS A 74 -7.23 -4.27 10.27
CA LYS A 74 -6.14 -4.87 11.04
C LYS A 74 -5.52 -6.02 10.25
N VAL A 75 -4.28 -5.85 9.83
CA VAL A 75 -3.59 -6.73 8.88
C VAL A 75 -2.27 -7.24 9.43
N ARG A 76 -1.76 -8.32 8.84
CA ARG A 76 -0.41 -8.83 9.10
C ARG A 76 0.36 -8.93 7.77
N PRO A 77 1.58 -8.39 7.67
CA PRO A 77 2.41 -8.49 6.46
C PRO A 77 2.71 -9.95 6.17
N VAL A 78 2.88 -10.36 4.92
CA VAL A 78 3.23 -11.74 4.51
C VAL A 78 4.29 -11.77 3.42
N GLY A 79 4.69 -10.62 2.88
CA GLY A 79 5.73 -10.50 1.88
C GLY A 79 5.87 -9.06 1.40
N VAL A 80 6.80 -8.83 0.50
CA VAL A 80 7.04 -7.52 -0.12
C VAL A 80 7.25 -7.68 -1.61
N LEU A 81 6.63 -6.83 -2.41
CA LEU A 81 7.00 -6.62 -3.80
C LEU A 81 8.07 -5.52 -3.84
N LYS A 82 9.32 -5.91 -4.11
CA LYS A 82 10.44 -4.98 -4.28
C LYS A 82 10.37 -4.38 -5.68
N MET A 83 10.34 -3.06 -5.76
CA MET A 83 10.25 -2.35 -7.04
C MET A 83 10.86 -0.96 -6.97
N SER A 84 11.14 -0.41 -8.14
CA SER A 84 11.57 0.96 -8.32
C SER A 84 10.78 1.64 -9.42
N ASP A 85 10.66 2.97 -9.32
CA ASP A 85 10.04 3.81 -10.32
C ASP A 85 10.90 5.05 -10.62
N GLU A 86 10.37 6.02 -11.35
CA GLU A 86 11.10 7.24 -11.70
C GLU A 86 11.57 8.09 -10.51
N ALA A 87 11.01 7.89 -9.31
CA ALA A 87 11.33 8.64 -8.09
C ALA A 87 12.28 7.89 -7.14
N GLY A 88 12.46 6.57 -7.30
CA GLY A 88 13.36 5.78 -6.46
C GLY A 88 12.87 4.37 -6.19
N GLY A 89 13.21 3.83 -5.01
CA GLY A 89 12.64 2.58 -4.52
C GLY A 89 11.20 2.79 -4.04
N ASP A 90 10.31 1.84 -4.36
CA ASP A 90 8.87 1.97 -4.17
C ASP A 90 8.24 0.66 -3.65
N ASP A 91 8.87 0.06 -2.64
CA ASP A 91 8.48 -1.24 -2.09
C ASP A 91 7.02 -1.27 -1.64
N LYS A 92 6.29 -2.34 -2.01
CA LYS A 92 4.90 -2.56 -1.58
C LYS A 92 4.81 -3.74 -0.65
N VAL A 93 4.41 -3.52 0.60
CA VAL A 93 4.13 -4.61 1.52
C VAL A 93 2.85 -5.32 1.10
N VAL A 94 2.83 -6.64 1.16
CA VAL A 94 1.63 -7.44 0.95
C VAL A 94 1.20 -8.02 2.29
N ALA A 95 -0.08 -7.92 2.60
CA ALA A 95 -0.65 -8.30 3.88
C ALA A 95 -1.98 -9.05 3.73
N VAL A 96 -2.36 -9.76 4.77
CA VAL A 96 -3.66 -10.43 4.91
C VAL A 96 -4.35 -10.00 6.20
N LEU A 97 -5.64 -10.27 6.36
CA LEU A 97 -6.36 -9.94 7.59
C LEU A 97 -5.78 -10.67 8.80
N ALA A 98 -5.49 -9.95 9.89
CA ALA A 98 -4.79 -10.49 11.04
C ALA A 98 -5.62 -11.46 11.90
N LYS A 99 -6.95 -11.35 11.88
CA LYS A 99 -7.86 -12.09 12.76
C LYS A 99 -8.89 -12.95 12.01
N ASP A 100 -8.68 -13.18 10.73
CA ASP A 100 -9.57 -13.98 9.90
C ASP A 100 -8.95 -15.35 9.63
N PRO A 101 -9.49 -16.43 10.23
CA PRO A 101 -8.90 -17.77 10.13
C PRO A 101 -8.87 -18.32 8.70
N ARG A 102 -9.65 -17.73 7.78
CA ARG A 102 -9.56 -18.08 6.36
C ARG A 102 -8.18 -17.76 5.77
N TRP A 103 -7.42 -16.85 6.39
CA TRP A 103 -6.09 -16.44 5.94
C TRP A 103 -4.95 -17.11 6.72
N ASP A 104 -5.22 -17.95 7.73
CA ASP A 104 -4.19 -18.59 8.57
C ASP A 104 -3.21 -19.49 7.80
N HIS A 105 -3.57 -19.91 6.58
CA HIS A 105 -2.70 -20.70 5.73
C HIS A 105 -1.64 -19.87 4.97
N ILE A 106 -1.76 -18.55 4.95
CA ILE A 106 -0.80 -17.64 4.30
C ILE A 106 0.10 -17.04 5.37
N GLN A 107 1.30 -17.56 5.58
CA GLN A 107 2.23 -17.06 6.60
C GLN A 107 3.46 -16.37 5.98
N ASP A 108 3.79 -16.72 4.75
CA ASP A 108 4.94 -16.16 4.04
C ASP A 108 4.64 -15.96 2.54
N VAL A 109 5.54 -15.32 1.82
CA VAL A 109 5.43 -15.01 0.39
C VAL A 109 5.30 -16.28 -0.45
N GLY A 110 5.86 -17.39 0.03
CA GLY A 110 5.76 -18.71 -0.58
C GLY A 110 4.36 -19.33 -0.49
N ASP A 111 3.52 -18.87 0.45
CA ASP A 111 2.15 -19.35 0.59
C ASP A 111 1.17 -18.58 -0.32
N ILE A 112 1.56 -17.42 -0.82
CA ILE A 112 0.76 -16.64 -1.77
C ILE A 112 0.73 -17.39 -3.10
N ASP A 113 -0.47 -17.61 -3.63
CA ASP A 113 -0.68 -18.24 -4.93
C ASP A 113 0.16 -17.57 -6.02
N GLU A 114 0.81 -18.40 -6.84
CA GLU A 114 1.76 -17.95 -7.86
C GLU A 114 1.11 -17.06 -8.91
N TRP A 115 -0.16 -17.29 -9.25
CA TRP A 115 -0.88 -16.43 -10.19
C TRP A 115 -1.25 -15.10 -9.57
N THR A 116 -1.62 -15.08 -8.28
CA THR A 116 -1.83 -13.84 -7.53
C THR A 116 -0.57 -12.96 -7.55
N LYS A 117 0.61 -13.54 -7.30
CA LYS A 117 1.88 -12.81 -7.40
C LYS A 117 2.12 -12.26 -8.80
N LYS A 118 1.87 -13.07 -9.85
CA LYS A 118 2.02 -12.63 -11.25
C LYS A 118 1.06 -11.50 -11.64
N GLU A 119 -0.19 -11.56 -11.20
CA GLU A 119 -1.18 -10.50 -11.43
C GLU A 119 -0.75 -9.20 -10.76
N ILE A 120 -0.26 -9.27 -9.52
CA ILE A 120 0.26 -8.11 -8.79
C ILE A 120 1.49 -7.53 -9.47
N THR A 121 2.48 -8.36 -9.80
CA THR A 121 3.69 -7.94 -10.52
C THR A 121 3.34 -7.26 -11.85
N HIS A 122 2.52 -7.91 -12.69
CA HIS A 122 2.13 -7.35 -13.98
C HIS A 122 1.37 -6.03 -13.83
N PHE A 123 0.51 -5.89 -12.81
CA PHE A 123 -0.18 -4.63 -12.56
C PHE A 123 0.82 -3.50 -12.31
N PHE A 124 1.75 -3.65 -11.36
CA PHE A 124 2.68 -2.57 -11.02
C PHE A 124 3.66 -2.25 -12.15
N GLU A 125 4.12 -3.26 -12.91
CA GLU A 125 4.98 -3.03 -14.08
C GLU A 125 4.30 -2.18 -15.16
N HIS A 126 2.97 -2.29 -15.31
CA HIS A 126 2.27 -1.75 -16.48
C HIS A 126 1.24 -0.64 -16.20
N TYR A 127 0.80 -0.42 -14.96
CA TYR A 127 -0.30 0.52 -14.70
C TYR A 127 0.00 1.97 -15.09
N LYS A 128 1.29 2.34 -15.08
CA LYS A 128 1.83 3.65 -15.49
C LYS A 128 2.23 3.71 -16.98
N ASP A 129 2.03 2.67 -17.79
CA ASP A 129 2.52 2.60 -19.19
C ASP A 129 2.06 3.75 -20.09
N LEU A 130 0.88 4.32 -19.82
CA LEU A 130 0.29 5.42 -20.57
C LEU A 130 0.48 6.78 -19.88
N GLU A 131 1.21 6.84 -18.76
CA GLU A 131 1.59 8.07 -18.09
C GLU A 131 2.93 8.60 -18.66
N PRO A 132 2.99 9.82 -19.23
CA PRO A 132 4.20 10.32 -19.85
C PRO A 132 5.39 10.41 -18.88
N ASN A 133 6.53 9.82 -19.27
CA ASN A 133 7.79 9.79 -18.52
C ASN A 133 7.75 9.03 -17.19
N LYS A 134 6.73 8.18 -16.98
CA LYS A 134 6.64 7.28 -15.83
C LYS A 134 7.10 5.88 -16.23
N TRP A 135 7.70 5.15 -15.30
CA TRP A 135 8.08 3.76 -15.48
C TRP A 135 8.08 3.05 -14.15
N VAL A 136 7.91 1.73 -14.17
CA VAL A 136 8.07 0.88 -13.00
C VAL A 136 8.90 -0.32 -13.39
N LYS A 137 9.77 -0.76 -12.49
CA LYS A 137 10.49 -2.02 -12.60
C LYS A 137 10.29 -2.81 -11.31
N VAL A 138 9.69 -3.98 -11.44
CA VAL A 138 9.65 -4.95 -10.35
C VAL A 138 10.96 -5.72 -10.32
N ASP A 139 11.56 -5.84 -9.15
CA ASP A 139 12.84 -6.52 -8.95
C ASP A 139 12.62 -7.95 -8.45
N GLU A 140 12.00 -8.11 -7.27
CA GLU A 140 11.74 -9.44 -6.69
C GLU A 140 10.61 -9.44 -5.66
N TRP A 141 10.21 -10.64 -5.26
CA TRP A 141 9.34 -10.87 -4.11
C TRP A 141 10.19 -11.26 -2.90
N ALA A 142 10.08 -10.50 -1.82
CA ALA A 142 10.73 -10.81 -0.54
C ALA A 142 9.74 -11.37 0.48
N ASP A 143 10.29 -12.05 1.49
CA ASP A 143 9.55 -12.82 2.48
C ASP A 143 8.87 -11.96 3.56
N ALA A 144 8.10 -12.62 4.43
CA ALA A 144 7.43 -11.99 5.56
C ALA A 144 8.39 -11.35 6.57
N ALA A 145 9.62 -11.86 6.70
CA ALA A 145 10.60 -11.29 7.63
C ALA A 145 11.10 -9.93 7.12
N GLU A 146 11.33 -9.81 5.82
CA GLU A 146 11.63 -8.53 5.18
C GLU A 146 10.45 -7.55 5.30
N ALA A 147 9.22 -8.04 5.13
CA ALA A 147 8.02 -7.21 5.31
C ALA A 147 7.92 -6.64 6.73
N GLU A 148 8.13 -7.47 7.75
CA GLU A 148 8.15 -7.04 9.15
C GLU A 148 9.28 -6.03 9.44
N ARG A 149 10.46 -6.23 8.83
CA ARG A 149 11.58 -5.29 8.95
C ARG A 149 11.19 -3.91 8.40
N LEU A 150 10.65 -3.84 7.18
CA LEU A 150 10.24 -2.58 6.55
C LEU A 150 9.18 -1.85 7.38
N VAL A 151 8.18 -2.58 7.88
CA VAL A 151 7.13 -2.01 8.74
C VAL A 151 7.74 -1.44 10.03
N GLY A 152 8.60 -2.20 10.71
CA GLY A 152 9.25 -1.75 11.94
C GLY A 152 10.15 -0.52 11.73
N GLU A 153 10.90 -0.48 10.63
CA GLU A 153 11.71 0.68 10.25
C GLU A 153 10.85 1.90 9.94
N ALA A 154 9.70 1.70 9.28
CA ALA A 154 8.79 2.79 8.96
C ALA A 154 8.11 3.37 10.22
N PHE A 155 7.77 2.55 11.21
CA PHE A 155 7.34 3.04 12.53
C PHE A 155 8.45 3.82 13.24
N THR A 156 9.68 3.29 13.23
CA THR A 156 10.83 3.96 13.84
C THR A 156 11.07 5.33 13.22
N ARG A 157 11.06 5.41 11.88
CA ARG A 157 11.20 6.68 11.15
C ARG A 157 10.07 7.67 11.48
N PHE A 158 8.83 7.19 11.61
CA PHE A 158 7.70 8.03 11.98
C PHE A 158 7.88 8.67 13.36
N ASP A 159 8.35 7.90 14.34
CA ASP A 159 8.64 8.38 15.69
C ASP A 159 9.83 9.37 15.71
N GLU A 160 10.92 9.07 14.98
CA GLU A 160 12.11 9.93 14.90
C GLU A 160 11.84 11.29 14.21
N HIS A 161 10.84 11.34 13.34
CA HIS A 161 10.43 12.54 12.61
C HIS A 161 9.20 13.24 13.23
N ASP A 162 8.90 13.00 14.51
CA ASP A 162 7.79 13.64 15.24
C ASP A 162 6.44 13.55 14.49
N ALA A 163 6.15 12.40 13.86
CA ALA A 163 4.94 12.17 13.08
C ALA A 163 4.76 13.11 11.86
N GLN A 164 5.86 13.63 11.29
CA GLN A 164 5.83 14.48 10.12
C GLN A 164 6.05 13.70 8.82
N THR A 165 5.00 13.57 8.01
CA THR A 165 5.08 13.07 6.63
C THR A 165 5.34 14.24 5.66
N LYS A 166 5.96 13.99 4.51
CA LYS A 166 6.11 15.02 3.44
C LYS A 166 4.76 15.51 2.93
N THR A 167 3.77 14.64 3.00
CA THR A 167 2.39 14.84 2.58
C THR A 167 1.47 15.29 3.72
N GLN A 168 2.00 15.93 4.77
CA GLN A 168 1.17 16.79 5.63
C GLN A 168 0.56 17.86 4.73
N GLY A 169 -0.68 17.63 4.29
CA GLY A 169 -1.37 18.46 3.32
C GLY A 169 -1.30 19.91 3.73
N SER A 170 -1.01 20.79 2.78
CA SER A 170 -1.06 22.24 2.97
C SER A 170 -2.47 22.76 3.34
N GLY A 171 -3.47 21.87 3.41
CA GLY A 171 -4.86 22.18 3.68
C GLY A 171 -5.14 22.33 5.16
N GLU A 172 -5.71 23.47 5.55
CA GLU A 172 -6.52 23.52 6.76
C GLU A 172 -7.74 22.59 6.58
N ALA A 173 -8.07 21.78 7.60
CA ALA A 173 -9.35 21.10 7.63
C ALA A 173 -10.47 22.15 7.47
N PRO A 174 -11.50 21.92 6.64
CA PRO A 174 -12.53 22.94 6.43
C PRO A 174 -13.28 23.14 7.74
N ASN A 175 -13.67 24.37 8.02
CA ASN A 175 -14.59 24.69 9.12
C ASN A 175 -16.04 24.22 8.85
N THR A 176 -16.26 23.29 7.94
CA THR A 176 -17.58 22.82 7.52
C THR A 176 -17.59 21.32 7.31
N LEU A 177 -18.58 20.69 7.96
CA LEU A 177 -18.94 19.27 7.86
C LEU A 177 -19.31 18.88 6.42
#